data_AF-A0A197SSK6-F1
#
_entry.id   AF-A0A197SSK6-F1
#
_cell.length_a   1.000
_cell.length_b   1.000
_cell.length_c   1.000
_cell.angle_alpha   90.00
_cell.angle_beta   90.00
_cell.angle_gamma   90.00
#
_symmetry.space_group_name_H-M   'P 1'
#
loop_
_entity.id
_entity.type
_entity.pdbx_description
1 polymer ?
#
loop_
_entity_poly.entity_id
_entity_poly.type
_entity_poly.pdbx_seq_one_letter_code
_entity_poly.pdbx_strand_id
1 'polypeptide(L)'
;MTAARTADERRPGIPVFCRLAYVHELRGDTDASHRILTQALDSATGPGDRAYVATALAQLAFGHGTFTEAGQWVGTALRADPDYLPALEIRARLQYARGDLRSATNGMEQIVARYPLPGQLVALGELYEAAGRDADARAQYRLVSAWTALARAHGVDTDLDTALAEADHGDPAAALSAARAEWAKRQTVHTADALAWALHVNDRDAEALPYTERATAPGYRNATFLYHRGIVERAVNNTAAARRDLTAALALNPAFSPTGAQPAREAVATLKGAS
;
A
#
# COMPACT_ATOMS: atom_id res chain seq x y z
N MET A 1 7.03 -25.68 -25.53
CA MET A 1 7.55 -26.89 -24.85
C MET A 1 8.75 -26.62 -23.94
N THR A 2 9.68 -25.74 -24.28
CA THR A 2 10.87 -25.45 -23.44
C THR A 2 10.53 -24.84 -22.07
N ALA A 3 9.63 -23.85 -22.02
CA ALA A 3 9.22 -23.22 -20.75
C ALA A 3 8.51 -24.20 -19.79
N ALA A 4 7.65 -25.08 -20.31
CA ALA A 4 6.98 -26.12 -19.53
C ALA A 4 7.98 -27.15 -18.97
N ARG A 5 9.01 -27.51 -19.75
CA ARG A 5 10.07 -28.44 -19.32
C ARG A 5 10.98 -27.80 -18.25
N THR A 6 11.34 -26.53 -18.43
CA THR A 6 12.11 -25.77 -17.42
C THR A 6 11.31 -25.56 -16.13
N ALA A 7 10.00 -25.35 -16.22
CA ALA A 7 9.14 -25.27 -15.04
C ALA A 7 9.04 -26.62 -14.31
N ASP A 8 8.85 -27.72 -15.03
CA ASP A 8 8.81 -29.07 -14.46
C ASP A 8 10.15 -29.48 -13.81
N GLU A 9 11.28 -29.12 -14.45
CA GLU A 9 12.62 -29.31 -13.90
C GLU A 9 12.86 -28.47 -12.64
N ARG A 10 12.40 -27.22 -12.61
CA ARG A 10 12.63 -26.30 -11.49
C ARG A 10 11.65 -26.48 -10.33
N ARG A 11 10.51 -27.17 -10.55
CA ARG A 11 9.41 -27.34 -9.60
C ARG A 11 9.14 -26.06 -8.79
N PRO A 12 8.85 -24.93 -9.46
CA PRO A 12 8.72 -23.65 -8.78
C PRO A 12 7.56 -23.74 -7.79
N GLY A 13 7.87 -23.55 -6.51
CA GLY A 13 6.86 -23.52 -5.45
C GLY A 13 5.96 -22.29 -5.52
N ILE A 14 4.92 -22.29 -4.69
CA ILE A 14 3.95 -21.20 -4.54
C ILE A 14 4.58 -19.78 -4.47
N PRO A 15 5.71 -19.55 -3.76
CA PRO A 15 6.36 -18.24 -3.75
C PRO A 15 6.86 -17.74 -5.10
N VAL A 16 7.13 -18.62 -6.07
CA VAL A 16 7.56 -18.22 -7.42
C VAL A 16 6.37 -17.73 -8.23
N PHE A 17 5.24 -18.43 -8.17
CA PHE A 17 4.00 -17.98 -8.82
C PHE A 17 3.52 -16.64 -8.28
N CYS A 18 3.55 -16.44 -6.96
CA CYS A 18 3.17 -15.17 -6.35
C CYS A 18 4.07 -14.02 -6.83
N ARG A 19 5.39 -14.25 -6.93
CA ARG A 19 6.33 -13.25 -7.49
C ARG A 19 6.07 -12.97 -8.96
N LEU A 20 5.77 -14.00 -9.76
CA LEU A 20 5.44 -13.82 -11.17
C LEU A 20 4.16 -13.00 -11.34
N ALA A 21 3.11 -13.33 -10.58
CA ALA A 21 1.87 -12.56 -10.56
C ALA A 21 2.12 -11.09 -10.21
N TYR A 22 2.92 -10.83 -9.18
CA TYR A 22 3.29 -9.48 -8.78
C TYR A 22 4.05 -8.72 -9.87
N VAL A 23 4.93 -9.37 -10.65
CA VAL A 23 5.58 -8.74 -11.80
C VAL A 23 4.57 -8.34 -12.89
N HIS A 24 3.53 -9.15 -13.12
CA HIS A 24 2.43 -8.78 -14.03
C HIS A 24 1.62 -7.61 -13.49
N GLU A 25 1.30 -7.60 -12.19
CA GLU A 25 0.63 -6.49 -11.52
C GLU A 25 1.41 -5.17 -11.65
N LEU A 26 2.71 -5.19 -11.40
CA LEU A 26 3.60 -4.04 -11.56
C LEU A 26 3.62 -3.49 -13.00
N ARG A 27 3.27 -4.31 -13.99
CA ARG A 27 3.17 -3.91 -15.40
C ARG A 27 1.75 -3.50 -15.82
N GLY A 28 0.82 -3.43 -14.88
CA GLY A 28 -0.59 -3.14 -15.12
C GLY A 28 -1.41 -4.31 -15.64
N ASP A 29 -0.80 -5.50 -15.81
CA ASP A 29 -1.48 -6.72 -16.25
C ASP A 29 -2.12 -7.45 -15.07
N THR A 30 -3.11 -6.78 -14.48
CA THR A 30 -3.88 -7.26 -13.32
C THR A 30 -4.60 -8.57 -13.62
N ASP A 31 -5.10 -8.74 -14.85
CA ASP A 31 -5.80 -9.95 -15.27
C ASP A 31 -4.85 -11.16 -15.31
N ALA A 32 -3.62 -11.01 -15.80
CA ALA A 32 -2.63 -12.09 -15.71
C ALA A 32 -2.21 -12.36 -14.27
N SER A 33 -2.01 -11.32 -13.45
CA SER A 33 -1.71 -11.49 -12.02
C SER A 33 -2.78 -12.34 -11.33
N HIS A 34 -4.05 -12.00 -11.53
CA HIS A 34 -5.19 -12.74 -10.97
C HIS A 34 -5.23 -14.21 -11.45
N ARG A 35 -5.07 -14.47 -12.75
CA ARG A 35 -5.03 -15.83 -13.29
C ARG A 35 -3.88 -16.66 -12.70
N ILE A 36 -2.69 -16.08 -12.58
CA ILE A 36 -1.51 -16.77 -12.04
C ILE A 36 -1.71 -17.10 -10.56
N LEU A 37 -2.25 -16.16 -9.77
CA LEU A 37 -2.55 -16.40 -8.36
C LEU A 37 -3.65 -17.45 -8.18
N THR A 38 -4.68 -17.45 -9.04
CA THR A 38 -5.73 -18.48 -9.02
C THR A 38 -5.13 -19.86 -9.28
N GLN A 39 -4.27 -19.99 -10.30
CA GLN A 39 -3.56 -21.25 -10.58
C GLN A 39 -2.64 -21.68 -9.43
N ALA A 40 -1.96 -20.73 -8.78
CA ALA A 40 -1.16 -21.00 -7.60
C ALA A 40 -2.04 -21.53 -6.45
N LEU A 41 -3.22 -20.96 -6.23
CA LEU A 41 -4.14 -21.40 -5.18
C LEU A 41 -4.67 -22.81 -5.45
N ASP A 42 -4.98 -23.13 -6.70
CA ASP A 42 -5.43 -24.46 -7.12
C ASP A 42 -4.36 -25.53 -6.91
N SER A 43 -3.08 -25.16 -7.02
CA SER A 43 -1.94 -26.06 -6.78
C SER A 43 -1.47 -26.09 -5.32
N ALA A 44 -1.97 -25.19 -4.46
CA ALA A 44 -1.57 -25.08 -3.06
C ALA A 44 -2.17 -26.22 -2.22
N THR A 45 -1.30 -27.10 -1.71
CA THR A 45 -1.69 -28.28 -0.93
C THR A 45 -1.62 -28.05 0.57
N GLY A 46 -0.74 -27.16 1.05
CA GLY A 46 -0.58 -26.84 2.47
C GLY A 46 -1.48 -25.67 2.93
N PRO A 47 -1.97 -25.67 4.18
CA PRO A 47 -2.79 -24.57 4.71
C PRO A 47 -2.08 -23.21 4.66
N GLY A 48 -0.78 -23.17 4.98
CA GLY A 48 0.01 -21.94 4.90
C GLY A 48 0.14 -21.38 3.48
N ASP A 49 0.37 -22.24 2.48
CA ASP A 49 0.41 -21.82 1.07
C ASP A 49 -0.95 -21.31 0.60
N ARG A 50 -2.04 -21.98 0.99
CA ARG A 50 -3.41 -21.55 0.68
C ARG A 50 -3.72 -20.19 1.30
N ALA A 51 -3.34 -19.98 2.56
CA ALA A 51 -3.51 -18.70 3.24
C ALA A 51 -2.70 -17.59 2.57
N TYR A 52 -1.44 -17.86 2.20
CA TYR A 52 -0.57 -16.92 1.51
C TYR A 52 -1.11 -16.50 0.14
N VAL A 53 -1.47 -17.46 -0.72
CA VAL A 53 -1.98 -17.12 -2.07
C VAL A 53 -3.35 -16.46 -2.02
N ALA A 54 -4.25 -16.95 -1.16
CA ALA A 54 -5.56 -16.32 -0.98
C ALA A 54 -5.43 -14.88 -0.45
N THR A 55 -4.45 -14.61 0.40
CA THR A 55 -4.15 -13.23 0.83
C THR A 55 -3.64 -12.38 -0.32
N ALA A 56 -2.77 -12.91 -1.20
CA ALA A 56 -2.32 -12.18 -2.37
C ALA A 56 -3.47 -11.82 -3.33
N LEU A 57 -4.42 -12.74 -3.55
CA LEU A 57 -5.67 -12.47 -4.29
C LEU A 57 -6.52 -11.41 -3.60
N ALA A 58 -6.65 -11.48 -2.27
CA ALA A 58 -7.38 -10.49 -1.49
C ALA A 58 -6.76 -9.09 -1.59
N GLN A 59 -5.43 -9.00 -1.54
CA GLN A 59 -4.70 -7.75 -1.65
C GLN A 59 -4.87 -7.13 -3.03
N LEU A 60 -4.77 -7.93 -4.09
CA LEU A 60 -5.01 -7.49 -5.47
C LEU A 60 -6.42 -6.93 -5.63
N ALA A 61 -7.42 -7.70 -5.18
CA ALA A 61 -8.83 -7.31 -5.22
C ALA A 61 -9.12 -6.03 -4.41
N PHE A 62 -8.60 -5.95 -3.18
CA PHE A 62 -8.75 -4.76 -2.33
C PHE A 62 -8.12 -3.53 -3.00
N GLY A 63 -6.90 -3.66 -3.54
CA GLY A 63 -6.19 -2.57 -4.23
C GLY A 63 -6.96 -2.01 -5.43
N HIS A 64 -7.82 -2.82 -6.06
CA HIS A 64 -8.67 -2.46 -7.20
C HIS A 64 -10.13 -2.19 -6.82
N GLY A 65 -10.42 -2.03 -5.52
CA GLY A 65 -11.76 -1.66 -5.05
C GLY A 65 -12.80 -2.79 -5.16
N THR A 66 -12.41 -4.02 -5.52
CA THR A 66 -13.32 -5.17 -5.63
C THR A 66 -13.56 -5.80 -4.25
N PHE A 67 -14.13 -5.02 -3.31
CA PHE A 67 -14.22 -5.37 -1.88
C PHE A 67 -15.00 -6.66 -1.58
N THR A 68 -15.98 -7.03 -2.41
CA THR A 68 -16.71 -8.29 -2.26
C THR A 68 -15.79 -9.47 -2.53
N GLU A 69 -15.06 -9.43 -3.64
CA GLU A 69 -14.09 -10.47 -4.01
C GLU A 69 -12.95 -10.54 -2.99
N ALA A 70 -12.40 -9.39 -2.60
CA ALA A 70 -11.37 -9.33 -1.55
C ALA A 70 -11.83 -10.02 -0.26
N GLY A 71 -13.09 -9.80 0.15
CA GLY A 71 -13.67 -10.46 1.31
C GLY A 71 -13.81 -11.99 1.17
N GLN A 72 -14.11 -12.48 -0.03
CA GLN A 72 -14.16 -13.93 -0.30
C GLN A 72 -12.77 -14.55 -0.15
N TRP A 73 -11.75 -13.89 -0.68
CA TRP A 73 -10.36 -14.34 -0.59
C TRP A 73 -9.81 -14.27 0.83
N VAL A 74 -10.10 -13.20 1.59
CA VAL A 74 -9.82 -13.14 3.04
C VAL A 74 -10.48 -14.31 3.76
N GLY A 75 -11.75 -14.61 3.46
CA GLY A 75 -12.45 -15.75 4.04
C GLY A 75 -11.78 -17.09 3.71
N THR A 76 -11.26 -17.26 2.49
CA THR A 76 -10.48 -18.44 2.09
C THR A 76 -9.18 -18.55 2.85
N ALA A 77 -8.44 -17.44 3.01
CA ALA A 77 -7.20 -17.42 3.77
C ALA A 77 -7.44 -17.79 5.25
N LEU A 78 -8.41 -17.16 5.90
CA LEU A 78 -8.71 -17.38 7.32
C LEU A 78 -9.38 -18.73 7.63
N ARG A 79 -9.96 -19.40 6.62
CA ARG A 79 -10.36 -20.81 6.76
C ARG A 79 -9.16 -21.77 6.74
N ALA A 80 -8.10 -21.42 6.00
CA ALA A 80 -6.88 -22.21 5.94
C ALA A 80 -5.98 -21.99 7.15
N ASP A 81 -5.88 -20.73 7.61
CA ASP A 81 -5.16 -20.33 8.82
C ASP A 81 -5.90 -19.15 9.49
N PRO A 82 -6.64 -19.38 10.58
CA PRO A 82 -7.42 -18.36 11.28
C PRO A 82 -6.62 -17.19 11.85
N ASP A 83 -5.32 -17.39 12.12
CA ASP A 83 -4.43 -16.40 12.72
C ASP A 83 -3.50 -15.76 11.69
N TYR A 84 -3.73 -15.98 10.38
CA TYR A 84 -2.91 -15.43 9.31
C TYR A 84 -3.00 -13.90 9.23
N LEU A 85 -2.03 -13.23 9.86
CA LEU A 85 -2.05 -11.78 10.10
C LEU A 85 -2.26 -10.94 8.84
N PRO A 86 -1.60 -11.22 7.69
CA PRO A 86 -1.85 -10.44 6.48
C PRO A 86 -3.32 -10.46 6.03
N ALA A 87 -4.03 -11.59 6.20
CA ALA A 87 -5.45 -11.67 5.88
C ALA A 87 -6.32 -10.94 6.92
N LEU A 88 -5.93 -10.97 8.20
CA LEU A 88 -6.59 -10.21 9.26
C LEU A 88 -6.48 -8.70 9.02
N GLU A 89 -5.34 -8.22 8.51
CA GLU A 89 -5.13 -6.82 8.15
C GLU A 89 -6.06 -6.39 7.00
N ILE A 90 -6.12 -7.17 5.92
CA ILE A 90 -7.04 -6.89 4.80
C ILE A 90 -8.50 -6.92 5.30
N ARG A 91 -8.84 -7.79 6.26
CA ARG A 91 -10.17 -7.81 6.88
C ARG A 91 -10.49 -6.48 7.58
N ALA A 92 -9.55 -5.92 8.35
CA ALA A 92 -9.72 -4.62 9.00
C ALA A 92 -9.91 -3.49 7.97
N ARG A 93 -9.11 -3.50 6.90
CA ARG A 93 -9.25 -2.53 5.79
C ARG A 93 -10.59 -2.65 5.06
N LEU A 94 -11.11 -3.87 4.88
CA LEU A 94 -12.45 -4.10 4.31
C LEU A 94 -13.57 -3.65 5.25
N GLN A 95 -13.39 -3.77 6.56
CA GLN A 95 -14.34 -3.23 7.55
C GLN A 95 -14.39 -1.70 7.46
N TYR A 96 -13.22 -1.05 7.36
CA TYR A 96 -13.14 0.39 7.12
C TYR A 96 -13.83 0.79 5.80
N ALA A 97 -13.54 0.09 4.70
CA ALA A 97 -14.15 0.36 3.40
C ALA A 97 -15.68 0.22 3.39
N ARG A 98 -16.25 -0.57 4.31
CA ARG A 98 -17.71 -0.75 4.49
C ARG A 98 -18.33 0.24 5.49
N GLY A 99 -17.53 1.13 6.07
CA GLY A 99 -17.97 2.08 7.10
C GLY A 99 -18.04 1.49 8.52
N ASP A 100 -17.61 0.25 8.73
CA ASP A 100 -17.52 -0.35 10.07
C ASP A 100 -16.18 -0.01 10.72
N LEU A 101 -16.02 1.29 11.02
CA LEU A 101 -14.80 1.84 11.60
C LEU A 101 -14.45 1.20 12.94
N ARG A 102 -15.45 0.93 13.79
CA ARG A 102 -15.23 0.29 15.10
C ARG A 102 -14.60 -1.09 14.96
N SER A 103 -15.13 -1.95 14.08
CA SER A 103 -14.54 -3.28 13.89
C SER A 103 -13.15 -3.20 13.23
N ALA A 104 -12.95 -2.26 12.30
CA ALA A 104 -11.66 -2.02 11.68
C ALA A 104 -10.58 -1.65 12.72
N THR A 105 -10.87 -0.67 13.58
CA THR A 105 -9.98 -0.24 14.66
C THR A 105 -9.68 -1.39 15.62
N ASN A 106 -10.70 -2.09 16.13
CA ASN A 106 -10.51 -3.21 17.05
C ASN A 106 -9.66 -4.34 16.42
N GLY A 107 -9.86 -4.63 15.14
CA GLY A 107 -9.06 -5.62 14.41
C GLY A 107 -7.61 -5.20 14.28
N MET A 108 -7.35 -3.94 13.96
CA MET A 108 -5.99 -3.41 13.83
C MET A 108 -5.28 -3.28 15.19
N GLU A 109 -5.99 -2.92 16.27
CA GLU A 109 -5.47 -2.95 17.64
C GLU A 109 -4.94 -4.34 18.02
N GLN A 110 -5.67 -5.41 17.67
CA GLN A 110 -5.23 -6.79 17.91
C GLN A 110 -3.98 -7.18 17.10
N ILE A 111 -3.85 -6.66 15.88
CA ILE A 111 -2.68 -6.88 15.02
C ILE A 111 -1.47 -6.17 15.63
N VAL A 112 -1.58 -4.88 15.93
CA VAL A 112 -0.49 -4.07 16.51
C VAL A 112 -0.04 -4.61 17.87
N ALA A 113 -0.97 -5.11 18.69
CA ALA A 113 -0.62 -5.72 19.97
C ALA A 113 0.32 -6.93 19.85
N ARG A 114 0.32 -7.61 18.69
CA ARG A 114 1.18 -8.77 18.42
C ARG A 114 2.38 -8.42 17.52
N TYR A 115 2.18 -7.53 16.56
CA TYR A 115 3.13 -7.16 15.51
C TYR A 115 3.12 -5.64 15.28
N PRO A 116 3.74 -4.84 16.16
CA PRO A 116 3.77 -3.38 16.06
C PRO A 116 4.83 -2.91 15.04
N LEU A 117 4.69 -3.32 13.78
CA LEU A 117 5.54 -2.86 12.69
C LEU A 117 5.07 -1.47 12.19
N PRO A 118 5.96 -0.66 11.58
CA PRO A 118 5.63 0.71 11.17
C PRO A 118 4.36 0.85 10.34
N GLY A 119 4.17 0.01 9.32
CA GLY A 119 2.98 0.07 8.47
C GLY A 119 1.67 -0.17 9.23
N GLN A 120 1.64 -1.14 10.14
CA GLN A 120 0.46 -1.43 10.96
C GLN A 120 0.21 -0.36 12.02
N LEU A 121 1.27 0.24 12.58
CA LEU A 121 1.15 1.39 13.49
C LEU A 121 0.53 2.60 12.78
N VAL A 122 0.98 2.91 11.56
CA VAL A 122 0.37 3.97 10.74
C VAL A 122 -1.08 3.64 10.44
N ALA A 123 -1.37 2.44 9.94
CA ALA A 123 -2.73 2.05 9.61
C ALA A 123 -3.68 2.15 10.83
N LEU A 124 -3.21 1.79 12.03
CA LEU A 124 -3.98 1.99 13.26
C LEU A 124 -4.15 3.47 13.61
N GLY A 125 -3.09 4.28 13.47
CA GLY A 125 -3.15 5.72 13.70
C GLY A 125 -4.17 6.41 12.79
N GLU A 126 -4.17 6.07 11.49
CA GLU A 126 -5.11 6.62 10.52
C GLU A 126 -6.56 6.20 10.79
N LEU A 127 -6.77 4.97 11.29
CA LEU A 127 -8.08 4.55 11.77
C LEU A 127 -8.51 5.30 13.03
N TYR A 128 -7.59 5.65 13.92
CA TYR A 128 -7.90 6.51 15.07
C TYR A 128 -8.25 7.93 14.64
N GLU A 129 -7.56 8.53 13.67
CA GLU A 129 -7.93 9.84 13.10
C GLU A 129 -9.32 9.80 12.49
N ALA A 130 -9.61 8.78 11.68
CA ALA A 130 -10.94 8.59 11.10
C ALA A 130 -12.04 8.45 12.18
N ALA A 131 -11.68 8.02 13.40
CA ALA A 131 -12.56 7.90 14.55
C ALA A 131 -12.60 9.15 15.44
N GLY A 132 -11.86 10.21 15.10
CA GLY A 132 -11.70 11.42 15.93
C GLY A 132 -10.90 11.21 17.21
N ARG A 133 -10.05 10.17 17.26
CA ARG A 133 -9.20 9.79 18.39
C ARG A 133 -7.77 10.28 18.20
N ASP A 134 -7.59 11.57 17.97
CA ASP A 134 -6.28 12.14 17.57
C ASP A 134 -5.14 11.90 18.58
N ALA A 135 -5.46 11.84 19.87
CA ALA A 135 -4.46 11.55 20.90
C ALA A 135 -3.89 10.13 20.77
N ASP A 136 -4.75 9.16 20.44
CA ASP A 136 -4.38 7.77 20.22
C ASP A 136 -3.62 7.61 18.91
N ALA A 137 -4.04 8.32 17.86
CA ALA A 137 -3.33 8.37 16.58
C ALA A 137 -1.89 8.86 16.76
N ARG A 138 -1.70 10.02 17.39
CA ARG A 138 -0.38 10.57 17.71
C ARG A 138 0.46 9.63 18.58
N ALA A 139 -0.16 8.79 19.40
CA ALA A 139 0.57 7.79 20.17
C ALA A 139 1.18 6.71 19.27
N GLN A 140 0.45 6.26 18.23
CA GLN A 140 0.97 5.27 17.28
C GLN A 140 2.12 5.84 16.44
N TYR A 141 1.98 7.08 15.95
CA TYR A 141 3.03 7.70 15.14
C TYR A 141 4.31 7.96 15.93
N ARG A 142 4.21 8.31 17.22
CA ARG A 142 5.39 8.37 18.09
C ARG A 142 6.10 7.03 18.24
N LEU A 143 5.39 5.91 18.19
CA LEU A 143 6.01 4.58 18.21
C LEU A 143 6.80 4.31 16.92
N VAL A 144 6.28 4.75 15.76
CA VAL A 144 7.03 4.72 14.50
C VAL A 144 8.32 5.53 14.65
N SER A 145 8.24 6.79 15.08
CA SER A 145 9.42 7.63 15.25
C SER A 145 10.44 7.08 16.24
N ALA A 146 9.98 6.45 17.32
CA ALA A 146 10.87 5.76 18.27
C ALA A 146 11.59 4.56 17.62
N TRP A 147 10.87 3.76 16.81
CA TRP A 147 11.45 2.63 16.08
C TRP A 147 12.50 3.10 15.07
N THR A 148 12.18 4.15 14.31
CA THR A 148 13.09 4.80 13.34
C THR A 148 14.35 5.32 14.02
N ALA A 149 14.21 6.03 15.14
CA ALA A 149 15.34 6.57 15.89
C ALA A 149 16.26 5.45 16.42
N LEU A 150 15.67 4.36 16.93
CA LEU A 150 16.42 3.20 17.40
C LEU A 150 17.19 2.52 16.25
N ALA A 151 16.55 2.27 15.11
CA ALA A 151 17.19 1.69 13.94
C ALA A 151 18.41 2.51 13.48
N ARG A 152 18.24 3.84 13.35
CA ARG A 152 19.35 4.75 12.99
C ARG A 152 20.48 4.74 14.00
N ALA A 153 20.17 4.73 15.30
CA ALA A 153 21.19 4.68 16.35
C ALA A 153 22.06 3.41 16.27
N HIS A 154 21.52 2.33 15.70
CA HIS A 154 22.23 1.08 15.44
C HIS A 154 22.78 0.95 14.01
N GLY A 155 22.80 2.04 13.23
CA GLY A 155 23.34 2.06 11.86
C GLY A 155 22.50 1.27 10.85
N VAL A 156 21.24 0.99 11.18
CA VAL A 156 20.29 0.35 10.27
C VAL A 156 19.54 1.45 9.53
N ASP A 157 19.70 1.49 8.20
CA ASP A 157 18.84 2.29 7.36
C ASP A 157 17.41 1.75 7.45
N THR A 158 16.47 2.62 7.81
CA THR A 158 15.06 2.27 7.93
C THR A 158 14.48 1.95 6.56
N ASP A 159 13.59 0.96 6.53
CA ASP A 159 12.97 0.50 5.28
C ASP A 159 11.98 1.51 4.69
N LEU A 160 11.48 1.16 3.50
CA LEU A 160 10.53 1.95 2.74
C LEU A 160 9.26 2.29 3.52
N ASP A 161 8.71 1.31 4.24
CA ASP A 161 7.45 1.47 4.98
C ASP A 161 7.62 2.48 6.11
N THR A 162 8.80 2.51 6.72
CA THR A 162 9.17 3.54 7.70
C THR A 162 9.33 4.92 7.06
N ALA A 163 9.93 5.02 5.87
CA ALA A 163 10.08 6.30 5.18
C ALA A 163 8.73 6.92 4.80
N LEU A 164 7.78 6.11 4.33
CA LEU A 164 6.40 6.53 4.05
C LEU A 164 5.68 6.92 5.35
N ALA A 165 5.78 6.10 6.39
CA ALA A 165 5.18 6.39 7.69
C ALA A 165 5.64 7.72 8.30
N GLU A 166 6.94 8.02 8.23
CA GLU A 166 7.50 9.28 8.69
C GLU A 166 7.10 10.46 7.78
N ALA A 167 6.96 10.24 6.47
CA ALA A 167 6.53 11.28 5.55
C ALA A 167 5.09 11.74 5.83
N ASP A 168 4.20 10.80 6.15
CA ASP A 168 2.80 11.11 6.45
C ASP A 168 2.61 11.69 7.86
N HIS A 169 3.34 11.17 8.86
CA HIS A 169 2.96 11.35 10.27
C HIS A 169 4.12 11.64 11.23
N GLY A 170 5.35 11.81 10.71
CA GLY A 170 6.58 11.92 11.50
C GLY A 170 7.42 13.14 11.16
N ASP A 171 8.74 12.95 11.07
CA ASP A 171 9.70 14.01 10.69
C ASP A 171 9.95 14.00 9.16
N PRO A 172 9.51 15.03 8.42
CA PRO A 172 9.67 15.09 6.96
C PRO A 172 11.14 15.03 6.51
N ALA A 173 12.07 15.68 7.22
CA ALA A 173 13.47 15.70 6.83
C ALA A 173 14.09 14.30 6.99
N ALA A 174 13.71 13.61 8.07
CA ALA A 174 14.12 12.24 8.33
C ALA A 174 13.55 11.26 7.29
N ALA A 175 12.28 11.45 6.89
CA ALA A 175 11.63 10.70 5.83
C ALA A 175 12.37 10.86 4.47
N LEU A 176 12.70 12.10 4.09
CA LEU A 176 13.42 12.37 2.85
C LEU A 176 14.83 11.77 2.83
N SER A 177 15.55 11.83 3.96
CA SER A 177 16.86 11.18 4.08
C SER A 177 16.75 9.67 3.87
N ALA A 178 15.78 9.01 4.50
CA ALA A 178 15.55 7.58 4.34
C ALA A 178 15.13 7.21 2.91
N ALA A 179 14.19 7.96 2.32
CA ALA A 179 13.73 7.70 0.96
C ALA A 179 14.86 7.86 -0.08
N ARG A 180 15.78 8.82 0.10
CA ARG A 180 16.97 8.97 -0.75
C ARG A 180 17.94 7.80 -0.60
N ALA A 181 18.17 7.33 0.63
CA ALA A 181 19.02 6.17 0.90
C ALA A 181 18.45 4.91 0.23
N GLU A 182 17.13 4.69 0.35
CA GLU A 182 16.47 3.55 -0.28
C GLU A 182 16.46 3.64 -1.81
N TRP A 183 16.23 4.82 -2.38
CA TRP A 183 16.34 5.05 -3.82
C TRP A 183 17.75 4.75 -4.36
N ALA A 184 18.80 5.11 -3.60
CA ALA A 184 20.18 4.84 -3.99
C ALA A 184 20.50 3.33 -4.02
N LYS A 185 19.85 2.53 -3.16
CA LYS A 185 20.02 1.07 -3.13
C LYS A 185 19.20 0.36 -4.20
N ARG A 186 17.94 0.77 -4.38
CA ARG A 186 16.99 0.10 -5.26
C ARG A 186 16.06 1.12 -5.91
N GLN A 187 15.93 1.02 -7.24
CA GLN A 187 15.14 1.95 -8.06
C GLN A 187 13.86 1.26 -8.55
N THR A 188 13.00 0.88 -7.61
CA THR A 188 11.72 0.23 -7.90
C THR A 188 10.62 1.29 -8.02
N VAL A 189 9.42 0.89 -8.47
CA VAL A 189 8.26 1.80 -8.45
C VAL A 189 7.94 2.29 -7.04
N HIS A 190 8.18 1.47 -6.03
CA HIS A 190 7.90 1.76 -4.63
C HIS A 190 8.86 2.77 -4.03
N THR A 191 10.16 2.63 -4.30
CA THR A 191 11.14 3.63 -3.85
C THR A 191 11.03 4.93 -4.65
N ALA A 192 10.56 4.89 -5.90
CA ALA A 192 10.22 6.10 -6.65
C ALA A 192 9.04 6.84 -6.00
N ASP A 193 7.96 6.14 -5.67
CA ASP A 193 6.78 6.74 -5.03
C ASP A 193 7.12 7.33 -3.66
N ALA A 194 7.82 6.59 -2.80
CA ALA A 194 8.20 7.10 -1.50
C ALA A 194 9.16 8.28 -1.57
N LEU A 195 10.10 8.29 -2.53
CA LEU A 195 10.97 9.46 -2.73
C LEU A 195 10.17 10.66 -3.24
N ALA A 196 9.23 10.46 -4.17
CA ALA A 196 8.34 11.52 -4.61
C ALA A 196 7.54 12.11 -3.44
N TRP A 197 6.92 11.25 -2.64
CA TRP A 197 6.10 11.69 -1.51
C TRP A 197 6.94 12.39 -0.45
N ALA A 198 8.10 11.83 -0.10
CA ALA A 198 9.03 12.48 0.83
C ALA A 198 9.53 13.84 0.31
N LEU A 199 9.75 14.00 -1.00
CA LEU A 199 10.07 15.30 -1.59
C LEU A 199 8.90 16.28 -1.47
N HIS A 200 7.68 15.84 -1.74
CA HIS A 200 6.46 16.65 -1.61
C HIS A 200 6.29 17.19 -0.19
N VAL A 201 6.35 16.33 0.83
CA VAL A 201 6.17 16.76 2.23
C VAL A 201 7.32 17.63 2.76
N ASN A 202 8.40 17.79 1.98
CA ASN A 202 9.50 18.73 2.23
C ASN A 202 9.44 19.97 1.32
N ASP A 203 8.28 20.28 0.73
CA ASP A 203 8.06 21.43 -0.16
C ASP A 203 8.94 21.42 -1.44
N ARG A 204 9.33 20.23 -1.92
CA ARG A 204 10.17 20.03 -3.12
C ARG A 204 9.38 19.45 -4.29
N ASP A 205 8.21 20.01 -4.56
CA ASP A 205 7.23 19.47 -5.53
C ASP A 205 7.78 19.30 -6.95
N ALA A 206 8.54 20.29 -7.43
CA ALA A 206 9.13 20.23 -8.76
C ALA A 206 10.13 19.08 -8.90
N GLU A 207 10.85 18.74 -7.83
CA GLU A 207 11.75 17.58 -7.80
C GLU A 207 10.99 16.26 -7.62
N ALA A 208 9.83 16.29 -6.94
CA ALA A 208 8.98 15.12 -6.73
C ALA A 208 8.37 14.59 -8.03
N LEU A 209 7.96 15.49 -8.94
CA LEU A 209 7.17 15.15 -10.12
C LEU A 209 7.80 14.03 -10.98
N PRO A 210 9.09 14.07 -11.39
CA PRO A 210 9.69 12.99 -12.18
C PRO A 210 9.69 11.62 -11.49
N TYR A 211 9.73 11.59 -10.15
CA TYR A 211 9.66 10.35 -9.39
C TYR A 211 8.23 9.77 -9.35
N THR A 212 7.19 10.60 -9.27
CA THR A 212 5.79 10.14 -9.39
C THR A 212 5.52 9.53 -10.77
N GLU A 213 6.11 10.11 -11.83
CA GLU A 213 6.02 9.58 -13.19
C GLU A 213 6.74 8.23 -13.28
N ARG A 214 7.93 8.11 -12.68
CA ARG A 214 8.70 6.86 -12.67
C ARG A 214 8.02 5.75 -11.88
N ALA A 215 7.33 6.09 -10.79
CA ALA A 215 6.54 5.14 -9.99
C ALA A 215 5.36 4.55 -10.79
N THR A 216 4.75 5.35 -11.66
CA THR A 216 3.54 4.96 -12.42
C THR A 216 3.85 4.48 -13.85
N ALA A 217 5.04 4.78 -14.39
CA ALA A 217 5.42 4.50 -15.76
C ALA A 217 5.27 3.03 -16.22
N PRO A 218 5.56 2.01 -15.39
CA PRO A 218 5.38 0.61 -15.80
C PRO A 218 3.92 0.20 -16.00
N GLY A 219 2.95 1.05 -15.65
CA GLY A 219 1.53 0.74 -15.68
C GLY A 219 1.00 0.20 -14.35
N TYR A 220 1.79 0.27 -13.27
CA TYR A 220 1.35 -0.19 -11.96
C TYR A 220 0.13 0.62 -11.48
N ARG A 221 -1.00 -0.06 -11.32
CA ARG A 221 -2.28 0.55 -10.92
C ARG A 221 -2.42 0.49 -9.41
N ASN A 222 -1.97 1.55 -8.74
CA ASN A 222 -2.06 1.67 -7.28
C ASN A 222 -2.71 3.01 -6.91
N ALA A 223 -3.78 2.97 -6.11
CA ALA A 223 -4.57 4.15 -5.77
C ALA A 223 -3.76 5.17 -4.96
N THR A 224 -2.90 4.72 -4.04
CA THR A 224 -2.00 5.59 -3.27
C THR A 224 -1.00 6.30 -4.18
N PHE A 225 -0.42 5.60 -5.16
CA PHE A 225 0.55 6.22 -6.09
C PHE A 225 -0.12 7.27 -6.99
N LEU A 226 -1.33 6.97 -7.47
CA LEU A 226 -2.13 7.92 -8.24
C LEU A 226 -2.53 9.13 -7.39
N TYR A 227 -2.82 8.91 -6.10
CA TYR A 227 -3.07 9.98 -5.14
C TYR A 227 -1.84 10.87 -4.95
N HIS A 228 -0.69 10.31 -4.59
CA HIS A 228 0.57 11.05 -4.41
C HIS A 228 0.93 11.85 -5.67
N ARG A 229 0.86 11.21 -6.84
CA ARG A 229 1.07 11.87 -8.13
C ARG A 229 0.11 13.05 -8.32
N GLY A 230 -1.18 12.84 -8.10
CA GLY A 230 -2.18 13.89 -8.27
C GLY A 230 -2.02 15.07 -7.30
N ILE A 231 -1.55 14.81 -6.07
CA ILE A 231 -1.22 15.86 -5.09
C ILE A 231 0.01 16.66 -5.55
N VAL A 232 1.08 15.99 -5.98
CA VAL A 232 2.29 16.67 -6.50
C VAL A 232 1.97 17.49 -7.75
N GLU A 233 1.21 16.92 -8.69
CA GLU A 233 0.75 17.63 -9.89
C GLU A 233 -0.06 18.89 -9.53
N ARG A 234 -0.89 18.82 -8.47
CA ARG A 234 -1.61 19.99 -7.97
C ARG A 234 -0.66 21.06 -7.44
N ALA A 235 0.34 20.66 -6.66
CA ALA A 235 1.31 21.56 -6.04
C ALA A 235 2.17 22.32 -7.08
N VAL A 236 2.48 21.68 -8.22
CA VAL A 236 3.16 22.34 -9.35
C VAL A 236 2.21 23.03 -10.34
N ASN A 237 0.94 23.24 -9.98
CA ASN A 237 -0.09 23.90 -10.79
C ASN A 237 -0.50 23.17 -12.08
N ASN A 238 -0.26 21.86 -12.19
CA ASN A 238 -0.74 21.01 -13.29
C ASN A 238 -2.18 20.53 -13.06
N THR A 239 -3.12 21.46 -12.91
CA THR A 239 -4.53 21.23 -12.51
C THR A 239 -5.25 20.14 -13.30
N ALA A 240 -5.05 20.07 -14.62
CA ALA A 240 -5.70 19.07 -15.47
C ALA A 240 -5.20 17.65 -15.17
N ALA A 241 -3.89 17.48 -14.97
CA ALA A 241 -3.28 16.20 -14.62
C ALA A 241 -3.68 15.79 -13.20
N ALA A 242 -3.58 16.72 -12.24
CA ALA A 242 -3.99 16.51 -10.86
C ALA A 242 -5.44 15.99 -10.76
N ARG A 243 -6.37 16.63 -11.49
CA ARG A 243 -7.77 16.20 -11.52
C ARG A 243 -7.92 14.79 -12.10
N ARG A 244 -7.18 14.46 -13.17
CA ARG A 244 -7.21 13.12 -13.80
C ARG A 244 -6.75 12.06 -12.80
N ASP A 245 -5.59 12.26 -12.18
CA ASP A 245 -4.95 11.22 -11.37
C ASP A 245 -5.61 11.04 -10.00
N LEU A 246 -6.07 12.13 -9.36
CA LEU A 246 -6.89 12.04 -8.14
C LEU A 246 -8.24 11.36 -8.40
N THR A 247 -8.87 11.64 -9.56
CA THR A 247 -10.11 10.94 -9.95
C THR A 247 -9.83 9.44 -10.19
N ALA A 248 -8.72 9.11 -10.84
CA ALA A 248 -8.31 7.73 -11.09
C ALA A 248 -8.00 6.97 -9.79
N ALA A 249 -7.36 7.61 -8.80
CA ALA A 249 -7.11 7.04 -7.47
C ALA A 249 -8.42 6.62 -6.80
N LEU A 250 -9.38 7.55 -6.72
CA LEU A 250 -10.69 7.32 -6.11
C LEU A 250 -11.54 6.28 -6.87
N ALA A 251 -11.44 6.26 -8.20
CA ALA A 251 -12.13 5.28 -9.03
C ALA A 251 -11.53 3.87 -8.87
N LEU A 252 -10.22 3.77 -8.68
CA LEU A 252 -9.53 2.50 -8.49
C LEU A 252 -9.81 1.89 -7.11
N ASN A 253 -9.70 2.68 -6.05
CA ASN A 253 -10.08 2.23 -4.71
C ASN A 253 -10.51 3.45 -3.88
N PRO A 254 -11.80 3.62 -3.56
CA PRO A 254 -12.29 4.79 -2.81
C PRO A 254 -11.95 4.76 -1.31
N ALA A 255 -11.37 3.67 -0.82
CA ALA A 255 -10.99 3.44 0.58
C ALA A 255 -9.49 3.10 0.72
N PHE A 256 -8.66 3.59 -0.21
CA PHE A 256 -7.22 3.27 -0.27
C PHE A 256 -6.44 3.71 0.98
N SER A 257 -6.84 4.83 1.59
CA SER A 257 -6.27 5.39 2.82
C SER A 257 -7.38 6.12 3.61
N PRO A 258 -7.48 5.92 4.95
CA PRO A 258 -8.40 6.67 5.78
C PRO A 258 -8.17 8.18 5.79
N THR A 259 -6.92 8.61 5.67
CA THR A 259 -6.48 10.00 5.72
C THR A 259 -6.32 10.62 4.32
N GLY A 260 -6.06 9.82 3.28
CA GLY A 260 -5.85 10.31 1.91
C GLY A 260 -7.12 10.37 1.03
N ALA A 261 -8.09 9.48 1.25
CA ALA A 261 -9.24 9.38 0.35
C ALA A 261 -10.17 10.60 0.41
N GLN A 262 -10.39 11.16 1.59
CA GLN A 262 -11.25 12.35 1.74
C GLN A 262 -10.60 13.62 1.17
N PRO A 263 -9.32 13.95 1.48
CA PRO A 263 -8.61 15.04 0.82
C PRO A 263 -8.57 14.92 -0.71
N ALA A 264 -8.46 13.70 -1.25
CA ALA A 264 -8.53 13.49 -2.70
C ALA A 264 -9.88 13.94 -3.29
N ARG A 265 -11.00 13.64 -2.61
CA ARG A 265 -12.34 14.07 -3.05
C ARG A 265 -12.49 15.58 -3.02
N GLU A 266 -12.02 16.22 -1.96
CA GLU A 266 -12.05 17.67 -1.78
C GLU A 266 -11.20 18.41 -2.82
N ALA A 267 -10.02 17.87 -3.12
CA ALA A 267 -9.16 18.38 -4.18
C ALA A 267 -9.85 18.25 -5.55
N VAL A 268 -10.44 17.10 -5.88
CA VAL A 268 -11.18 16.93 -7.15
C VAL A 268 -12.36 17.90 -7.24
N ALA A 269 -13.10 18.14 -6.15
CA ALA A 269 -14.22 19.09 -6.13
C ALA A 269 -13.75 20.52 -6.40
N THR A 270 -12.68 20.95 -5.74
CA THR A 270 -12.07 22.29 -5.95
C THR A 270 -11.59 22.46 -7.38
N LEU A 271 -10.90 21.46 -7.95
CA LEU A 271 -10.36 21.52 -9.32
C LEU A 271 -11.45 21.49 -10.40
N LYS A 272 -12.67 21.02 -10.09
CA LYS A 272 -13.83 21.12 -10.99
C LYS A 272 -14.49 22.51 -10.95
N GLY A 273 -14.51 23.16 -9.79
CA GLY A 273 -15.06 24.51 -9.63
C GLY A 273 -14.17 25.63 -10.20
N ALA A 274 -12.88 25.35 -10.41
CA ALA A 274 -11.91 26.28 -11.00
C ALA A 274 -11.80 26.19 -12.54
N SER A 275 -12.65 25.38 -13.19
CA SER A 275 -12.64 25.13 -14.64
C SER A 275 -13.62 26.02 -15.41
#